data_AF-A0A3C0AED7-F1
#
_entry.id   AF-A0A3C0AED7-F1
#
_cell.length_a   1.000
_cell.length_b   1.000
_cell.length_c   1.000
_cell.angle_alpha   90.00
_cell.angle_beta   90.00
_cell.angle_gamma   90.00
#
_symmetry.space_group_name_H-M   'P 1'
#
loop_
_entity.id
_entity.type
_entity.pdbx_description
1 polymer ?
#
loop_
_entity_poly.entity_id
_entity_poly.type
_entity_poly.pdbx_seq_one_letter_code
_entity_poly.pdbx_strand_id
1 'polypeptide(L)'
;VAPDWTADWLHREAIFILDRWSNADYGSNFEKLDNEQQAQLVARLTKLLHTNTYDSSTDTVTIDPIRVEAFESNLAHYTEVFSKGNADYAIPAGAVSDPDRLRKLSAFFFWTAWAASTDRPNDISTYTNNWPHEPLIGNRPTSDTIVWTGVSIIMLLAGISAMAWWYASKQNEQEEPTPPETDPLALWEATSSQKATIKYFWVVSALILVQMLLGVITAHYGVEGVGFYGFPLSDWL
;
A
#
# COMPACT_ATOMS: atom_id res chain seq x y z
N VAL A 1 8.38 5.34 -9.10
CA VAL A 1 7.63 4.10 -8.71
C VAL A 1 6.15 4.45 -8.62
N ALA A 2 5.28 3.56 -9.07
CA ALA A 2 3.83 3.74 -9.09
C ALA A 2 3.22 4.13 -7.72
N PRO A 3 2.10 4.90 -7.72
CA PRO A 3 1.36 5.23 -6.50
C PRO A 3 0.54 4.04 -5.98
N ASP A 4 -0.06 4.20 -4.80
CA ASP A 4 -1.15 3.32 -4.37
C ASP A 4 -2.42 3.68 -5.15
N TRP A 5 -2.91 2.74 -5.95
CA TRP A 5 -4.03 2.97 -6.87
C TRP A 5 -5.36 3.24 -6.15
N THR A 6 -5.52 2.75 -4.92
CA THR A 6 -6.73 3.01 -4.13
C THR A 6 -6.77 4.46 -3.69
N ALA A 7 -5.66 4.96 -3.13
CA ALA A 7 -5.52 6.35 -2.72
C ALA A 7 -5.52 7.32 -3.91
N ASP A 8 -4.79 7.01 -4.99
CA ASP A 8 -4.73 7.86 -6.19
C ASP A 8 -6.11 7.94 -6.88
N TRP A 9 -6.82 6.82 -7.01
CA TRP A 9 -8.20 6.82 -7.51
C TRP A 9 -9.11 7.70 -6.66
N LEU A 10 -9.12 7.48 -5.33
CA LEU A 10 -9.98 8.19 -4.40
C LEU A 10 -9.73 9.70 -4.45
N HIS A 11 -8.47 10.12 -4.45
CA HIS A 11 -8.11 11.53 -4.52
C HIS A 11 -8.56 12.18 -5.83
N ARG A 12 -8.30 11.53 -6.97
CA ARG A 12 -8.73 12.04 -8.29
C ARG A 12 -10.25 12.12 -8.41
N GLU A 13 -10.97 11.12 -7.89
CA GLU A 13 -12.43 11.12 -7.83
C GLU A 13 -12.95 12.29 -6.97
N ALA A 14 -12.36 12.50 -5.79
CA ALA A 14 -12.71 13.60 -4.90
C ALA A 14 -12.49 14.98 -5.56
N ILE A 15 -11.30 15.22 -6.13
CA ILE A 15 -10.97 16.48 -6.81
C ILE A 15 -11.88 16.71 -8.02
N PHE A 16 -12.13 15.68 -8.83
CA PHE A 16 -13.05 15.80 -9.97
C PHE A 16 -14.44 16.28 -9.52
N ILE A 17 -15.00 15.65 -8.49
CA ILE A 17 -16.33 16.00 -7.97
C ILE A 17 -16.33 17.43 -7.42
N LEU A 18 -15.31 17.81 -6.66
CA LEU A 18 -15.17 19.15 -6.09
C LEU A 18 -15.06 20.22 -7.17
N ASP A 19 -14.23 20.01 -8.19
CA ASP A 19 -14.08 20.95 -9.31
C ASP A 19 -15.36 21.04 -10.15
N ARG A 20 -16.08 19.92 -10.31
CA ARG A 20 -17.35 19.91 -11.03
C ARG A 20 -18.42 20.71 -10.30
N TRP A 21 -18.54 20.55 -8.98
CA TRP A 21 -19.45 21.35 -8.16
C TRP A 21 -19.01 22.81 -8.03
N SER A 22 -17.71 23.08 -7.85
CA SER A 22 -17.20 24.45 -7.72
C SER A 22 -17.48 25.28 -8.98
N ASN A 23 -17.28 24.68 -10.16
CA ASN A 23 -17.57 25.35 -11.42
C ASN A 23 -19.08 25.55 -11.64
N ALA A 24 -19.91 24.58 -11.23
CA ALA A 24 -21.35 24.70 -11.35
C ALA A 24 -21.94 25.74 -10.39
N ASP A 25 -21.48 25.78 -9.15
CA ASP A 25 -22.06 26.59 -8.08
C ASP A 25 -21.46 28.01 -8.04
N TYR A 26 -20.17 28.17 -8.40
CA TYR A 26 -19.42 29.41 -8.24
C TYR A 26 -18.65 29.87 -9.50
N GLY A 27 -18.64 29.08 -10.58
CA GLY A 27 -17.94 29.45 -11.82
C GLY A 27 -16.41 29.51 -11.70
N SER A 28 -15.83 28.84 -10.70
CA SER A 28 -14.39 28.80 -10.45
C SER A 28 -13.94 27.41 -9.99
N ASN A 29 -12.65 27.12 -10.12
CA ASN A 29 -12.06 25.86 -9.64
C ASN A 29 -12.05 25.81 -8.12
N PHE A 30 -12.12 24.62 -7.54
CA PHE A 30 -12.24 24.40 -6.10
C PHE A 30 -11.11 25.11 -5.32
N GLU A 31 -9.87 24.99 -5.80
CA GLU A 31 -8.68 25.60 -5.16
C GLU A 31 -8.71 27.14 -5.10
N LYS A 32 -9.52 27.79 -5.94
CA LYS A 32 -9.61 29.26 -6.02
C LYS A 32 -10.78 29.84 -5.21
N LEU A 33 -11.64 28.98 -4.67
CA LEU A 33 -12.73 29.40 -3.81
C LEU A 33 -12.21 29.89 -2.45
N ASP A 34 -13.02 30.65 -1.74
CA ASP A 34 -12.72 30.98 -0.35
C ASP A 34 -12.94 29.76 0.57
N ASN A 35 -12.43 29.85 1.81
CA ASN A 35 -12.46 28.74 2.75
C ASN A 35 -13.88 28.30 3.14
N GLU A 36 -14.87 29.20 3.15
CA GLU A 36 -16.25 28.87 3.53
C GLU A 36 -16.90 28.03 2.42
N GLN A 37 -16.73 28.46 1.16
CA GLN A 37 -17.19 27.73 -0.02
C GLN A 37 -16.50 26.37 -0.14
N GLN A 38 -15.18 26.31 0.08
CA GLN A 38 -14.44 25.04 0.10
C GLN A 38 -14.96 24.10 1.18
N ALA A 39 -15.14 24.60 2.41
CA ALA A 39 -15.65 23.79 3.53
C ALA A 39 -17.06 23.25 3.25
N GLN A 40 -17.93 24.05 2.62
CA GLN A 40 -19.27 23.61 2.21
C GLN A 40 -19.20 22.44 1.21
N LEU A 41 -18.38 22.55 0.17
CA LEU A 41 -18.23 21.50 -0.84
C LEU A 41 -17.56 20.24 -0.27
N VAL A 42 -16.56 20.40 0.59
CA VAL A 42 -15.91 19.29 1.31
C VAL A 42 -16.91 18.55 2.18
N ALA A 43 -17.73 19.25 2.97
CA ALA A 43 -18.76 18.59 3.79
C ALA A 43 -19.79 17.81 2.94
N ARG A 44 -20.16 18.35 1.77
CA ARG A 44 -21.02 17.68 0.79
C ARG A 44 -20.34 16.43 0.21
N LEU A 45 -19.05 16.52 -0.13
CA LEU A 45 -18.25 15.41 -0.65
C LEU A 45 -18.13 14.29 0.37
N THR A 46 -17.75 14.62 1.61
CA THR A 46 -17.65 13.63 2.70
C THR A 46 -18.95 12.85 2.83
N LYS A 47 -20.10 13.56 2.91
CA LYS A 47 -21.40 12.91 2.98
C LYS A 47 -21.65 11.97 1.79
N LEU A 48 -21.31 12.40 0.56
CA LEU A 48 -21.50 11.59 -0.64
C LEU A 48 -20.65 10.31 -0.61
N LEU A 49 -19.35 10.41 -0.28
CA LEU A 49 -18.42 9.29 -0.37
C LEU A 49 -18.54 8.30 0.81
N HIS A 50 -18.84 8.82 2.01
CA HIS A 50 -19.06 8.01 3.22
C HIS A 50 -20.39 7.26 3.22
N THR A 51 -21.41 7.77 2.51
CA THR A 51 -22.73 7.12 2.46
C THR A 51 -22.65 5.75 1.79
N ASN A 52 -23.05 4.71 2.53
CA ASN A 52 -23.14 3.36 2.02
C ASN A 52 -24.43 3.15 1.21
N THR A 53 -24.25 2.83 -0.07
CA THR A 53 -25.33 2.60 -1.04
C THR A 53 -25.46 1.14 -1.46
N TYR A 54 -24.82 0.22 -0.72
CA TYR A 54 -24.98 -1.21 -0.91
C TYR A 54 -26.32 -1.69 -0.35
N ASP A 55 -27.10 -2.36 -1.18
CA ASP A 55 -28.33 -3.04 -0.81
C ASP A 55 -28.11 -4.56 -0.79
N SER A 56 -28.14 -5.14 0.41
CA SER A 56 -27.95 -6.57 0.64
C SER A 56 -29.09 -7.44 0.12
N SER A 57 -30.27 -6.87 -0.15
CA SER A 57 -31.41 -7.61 -0.70
C SER A 57 -31.29 -7.84 -2.20
N THR A 58 -30.61 -6.93 -2.90
CA THR A 58 -30.42 -6.99 -4.36
C THR A 58 -28.98 -7.30 -4.76
N ASP A 59 -28.04 -7.30 -3.82
CA ASP A 59 -26.59 -7.42 -4.05
C ASP A 59 -26.07 -6.36 -5.02
N THR A 60 -26.54 -5.11 -4.84
CA THR A 60 -26.19 -4.00 -5.72
C THR A 60 -25.69 -2.79 -4.95
N VAL A 61 -24.73 -2.08 -5.55
CA VAL A 61 -24.27 -0.76 -5.08
C VAL A 61 -24.80 0.28 -6.06
N THR A 62 -25.58 1.24 -5.57
CA THR A 62 -26.04 2.36 -6.40
C THR A 62 -25.02 3.49 -6.38
N ILE A 63 -24.56 3.91 -7.56
CA ILE A 63 -23.54 4.96 -7.69
C ILE A 63 -24.22 6.27 -8.11
N ASP A 64 -23.90 7.37 -7.42
CA ASP A 64 -24.41 8.70 -7.75
C ASP A 64 -23.93 9.15 -9.15
N PRO A 65 -24.76 9.81 -9.97
CA PRO A 65 -24.37 10.28 -11.31
C PRO A 65 -23.05 11.06 -11.36
N ILE A 66 -22.75 11.89 -10.35
CA ILE A 66 -21.49 12.65 -10.33
C ILE A 66 -20.26 11.74 -10.18
N ARG A 67 -20.41 10.62 -9.45
CA ARG A 67 -19.36 9.62 -9.29
C ARG A 67 -19.18 8.79 -10.57
N VAL A 68 -20.24 8.61 -11.36
CA VAL A 68 -20.14 7.98 -12.69
C VAL A 68 -19.34 8.87 -13.65
N GLU A 69 -19.57 10.20 -13.63
CA GLU A 69 -18.73 11.14 -14.40
C GLU A 69 -17.26 11.06 -13.96
N ALA A 70 -17.01 11.01 -12.65
CA ALA A 70 -15.65 10.88 -12.10
C ALA A 70 -15.00 9.54 -12.48
N PHE A 71 -15.78 8.44 -12.51
CA PHE A 71 -15.31 7.13 -12.94
C PHE A 71 -14.80 7.15 -14.38
N GLU A 72 -15.55 7.75 -15.31
CA GLU A 72 -15.14 7.83 -16.71
C GLU A 72 -13.89 8.72 -16.89
N SER A 73 -13.77 9.78 -16.11
CA SER A 73 -12.54 10.60 -16.05
C SER A 73 -11.33 9.80 -15.57
N ASN A 74 -11.47 9.06 -14.47
CA ASN A 74 -10.40 8.21 -13.95
C ASN A 74 -10.07 7.05 -14.90
N LEU A 75 -11.08 6.42 -15.52
CA LEU A 75 -10.89 5.39 -16.54
C LEU A 75 -10.04 5.92 -17.70
N ALA A 76 -10.28 7.14 -18.18
CA ALA A 76 -9.47 7.75 -19.23
C ALA A 76 -8.01 7.93 -18.78
N HIS A 77 -7.78 8.43 -17.56
CA HIS A 77 -6.45 8.58 -16.99
C HIS A 77 -5.71 7.24 -16.89
N TYR A 78 -6.32 6.22 -16.29
CA TYR A 78 -5.68 4.91 -16.12
C TYR A 78 -5.53 4.16 -17.45
N THR A 79 -6.44 4.36 -18.41
CA THR A 79 -6.26 3.89 -19.78
C THR A 79 -4.97 4.44 -20.37
N GLU A 80 -4.71 5.73 -20.23
CA GLU A 80 -3.47 6.34 -20.71
C GLU A 80 -2.23 5.76 -19.99
N VAL A 81 -2.25 5.71 -18.65
CA VAL A 81 -1.12 5.20 -17.84
C VAL A 81 -0.74 3.78 -18.24
N PHE A 82 -1.70 2.86 -18.37
CA PHE A 82 -1.40 1.44 -18.62
C PHE A 82 -1.24 1.07 -20.09
N SER A 83 -1.88 1.81 -21.01
CA SER A 83 -1.74 1.54 -22.45
C SER A 83 -0.50 2.20 -23.05
N LYS A 84 -0.21 3.47 -22.69
CA LYS A 84 0.95 4.22 -23.19
C LYS A 84 2.18 4.06 -22.31
N GLY A 85 2.01 3.55 -21.08
CA GLY A 85 3.07 3.50 -20.08
C GLY A 85 3.24 4.82 -19.35
N ASN A 86 4.01 4.79 -18.26
CA ASN A 86 4.37 5.96 -17.48
C ASN A 86 5.76 5.74 -16.88
N ALA A 87 6.74 6.52 -17.34
CA ALA A 87 8.13 6.40 -16.90
C ALA A 87 8.31 6.73 -15.41
N ASP A 88 7.63 7.75 -14.89
CA ASP A 88 7.69 8.13 -13.47
C ASP A 88 7.18 6.99 -12.56
N TYR A 89 6.24 6.20 -13.07
CA TYR A 89 5.69 5.04 -12.38
C TYR A 89 6.45 3.74 -12.64
N ALA A 90 7.47 3.77 -13.52
CA ALA A 90 8.15 2.59 -14.04
C ALA A 90 7.17 1.57 -14.66
N ILE A 91 6.15 2.07 -15.36
CA ILE A 91 5.16 1.26 -16.08
C ILE A 91 5.53 1.27 -17.57
N PRO A 92 5.87 0.12 -18.16
CA PRO A 92 6.17 0.05 -19.58
C PRO A 92 4.91 0.29 -20.43
N ALA A 93 5.12 0.77 -21.66
CA ALA A 93 4.04 0.89 -22.63
C ALA A 93 3.42 -0.49 -22.92
N GLY A 94 2.10 -0.53 -23.07
CA GLY A 94 1.38 -1.76 -23.34
C GLY A 94 1.25 -2.73 -22.15
N ALA A 95 1.54 -2.28 -20.91
CA ALA A 95 1.33 -3.07 -19.70
C ALA A 95 -0.11 -3.65 -19.65
N VAL A 96 -1.11 -2.85 -20.04
CA VAL A 96 -2.46 -3.33 -20.40
C VAL A 96 -2.98 -2.50 -21.58
N SER A 97 -3.23 -3.15 -22.72
CA SER A 97 -3.74 -2.46 -23.93
C SER A 97 -5.17 -2.84 -24.31
N ASP A 98 -5.68 -3.95 -23.80
CA ASP A 98 -7.04 -4.40 -24.12
C ASP A 98 -8.08 -3.50 -23.40
N PRO A 99 -9.00 -2.84 -24.15
CA PRO A 99 -9.96 -1.91 -23.56
C PRO A 99 -10.88 -2.55 -22.50
N ASP A 100 -11.28 -3.81 -22.70
CA ASP A 100 -12.13 -4.53 -21.75
C ASP A 100 -11.39 -4.82 -20.43
N ARG A 101 -10.12 -5.23 -20.51
CA ARG A 101 -9.25 -5.39 -19.33
C ARG A 101 -8.98 -4.07 -18.63
N LEU A 102 -8.78 -2.98 -19.36
CA LEU A 102 -8.59 -1.66 -18.77
C LEU A 102 -9.82 -1.21 -17.99
N ARG A 103 -11.02 -1.36 -18.58
CA ARG A 103 -12.27 -1.02 -17.87
C ARG A 103 -12.47 -1.87 -16.62
N LYS A 104 -12.14 -3.17 -16.67
CA LYS A 104 -12.19 -4.06 -15.50
C LYS A 104 -11.16 -3.68 -14.42
N LEU A 105 -9.96 -3.29 -14.82
CA LEU A 105 -8.91 -2.82 -13.90
C LEU A 105 -9.35 -1.53 -13.20
N SER A 106 -9.87 -0.55 -13.96
CA SER A 106 -10.42 0.68 -13.38
C SER A 106 -11.62 0.41 -12.49
N ALA A 107 -12.51 -0.53 -12.84
CA ALA A 107 -13.60 -0.96 -11.98
C ALA A 107 -13.09 -1.58 -10.66
N PHE A 108 -11.97 -2.32 -10.71
CA PHE A 108 -11.33 -2.83 -9.50
C PHE A 108 -10.75 -1.72 -8.63
N PHE A 109 -10.05 -0.73 -9.20
CA PHE A 109 -9.56 0.44 -8.44
C PHE A 109 -10.69 1.27 -7.86
N PHE A 110 -11.78 1.47 -8.62
CA PHE A 110 -12.99 2.08 -8.09
C PHE A 110 -13.55 1.30 -6.90
N TRP A 111 -13.63 -0.03 -7.00
CA TRP A 111 -14.14 -0.87 -5.92
C TRP A 111 -13.27 -0.78 -4.66
N THR A 112 -11.93 -0.79 -4.80
CA THR A 112 -11.04 -0.61 -3.63
C THR A 112 -11.19 0.77 -3.02
N ALA A 113 -11.31 1.82 -3.84
CA ALA A 113 -11.53 3.20 -3.38
C ALA A 113 -12.90 3.38 -2.71
N TRP A 114 -13.95 2.77 -3.26
CA TRP A 114 -15.28 2.74 -2.66
C TRP A 114 -15.26 2.08 -1.28
N ALA A 115 -14.64 0.90 -1.15
CA ALA A 115 -14.50 0.24 0.15
C ALA A 115 -13.70 1.12 1.13
N ALA A 116 -12.69 1.84 0.63
CA ALA A 116 -11.85 2.72 1.43
C ALA A 116 -12.53 4.03 1.87
N SER A 117 -13.56 4.48 1.15
CA SER A 117 -14.26 5.74 1.40
C SER A 117 -15.64 5.57 2.02
N THR A 118 -16.23 4.38 2.01
CA THR A 118 -17.62 4.16 2.43
C THR A 118 -17.70 3.55 3.82
N ASP A 119 -18.53 4.15 4.68
CA ASP A 119 -18.76 3.69 6.05
C ASP A 119 -19.39 2.30 6.08
N ARG A 120 -18.99 1.49 7.06
CA ARG A 120 -19.69 0.22 7.31
C ARG A 120 -21.09 0.51 7.84
N PRO A 121 -22.07 -0.39 7.60
CA PRO A 121 -23.40 -0.24 8.17
C PRO A 121 -23.35 -0.11 9.69
N ASN A 122 -23.90 0.99 10.22
CA ASN A 122 -23.94 1.33 11.65
C ASN A 122 -22.56 1.54 12.31
N ASP A 123 -21.55 1.93 11.54
CA ASP A 123 -20.21 2.28 12.01
C ASP A 123 -19.90 3.75 11.62
N ILE A 124 -18.89 4.33 12.26
CA ILE A 124 -18.34 5.65 11.92
C ILE A 124 -17.03 5.53 11.11
N SER A 125 -16.68 4.31 10.75
CA SER A 125 -15.46 4.00 10.03
C SER A 125 -15.74 3.29 8.72
N THR A 126 -14.90 3.57 7.73
CA THR A 126 -14.96 2.93 6.42
C THR A 126 -14.57 1.45 6.51
N TYR A 127 -14.84 0.67 5.46
CA TYR A 127 -14.49 -0.77 5.48
C TYR A 127 -13.01 -1.05 5.77
N THR A 128 -12.13 -0.09 5.47
CA THR A 128 -10.68 -0.13 5.68
C THR A 128 -10.21 0.60 6.95
N ASN A 129 -11.12 0.93 7.88
CA ASN A 129 -10.82 1.73 9.08
C ASN A 129 -10.26 3.12 8.76
N ASN A 130 -10.91 3.84 7.84
CA ASN A 130 -10.56 5.20 7.40
C ASN A 130 -9.19 5.32 6.72
N TRP A 131 -8.65 4.21 6.19
CA TRP A 131 -7.52 4.24 5.26
C TRP A 131 -8.04 4.37 3.82
N PRO A 132 -7.40 5.11 2.91
CA PRO A 132 -6.17 5.88 3.09
C PRO A 132 -6.44 7.24 3.73
N HIS A 133 -5.39 7.90 4.22
CA HIS A 133 -5.49 9.28 4.72
C HIS A 133 -5.90 10.21 3.57
N GLU A 134 -7.13 10.71 3.65
CA GLU A 134 -7.72 11.63 2.66
C GLU A 134 -8.50 12.73 3.40
N PRO A 135 -7.87 13.91 3.63
CA PRO A 135 -8.49 15.02 4.34
C PRO A 135 -9.78 15.52 3.70
N LEU A 136 -9.94 15.41 2.37
CA LEU A 136 -11.12 15.90 1.65
C LEU A 136 -12.41 15.15 2.02
N ILE A 137 -12.29 13.91 2.51
CA ILE A 137 -13.42 13.15 3.06
C ILE A 137 -13.29 12.86 4.54
N GLY A 138 -12.33 13.49 5.23
CA GLY A 138 -12.13 13.27 6.65
C GLY A 138 -11.65 11.86 7.01
N ASN A 139 -11.06 11.11 6.08
CA ASN A 139 -10.42 9.83 6.40
C ASN A 139 -9.21 10.08 7.31
N ARG A 140 -9.42 9.81 8.60
CA ARG A 140 -8.45 10.02 9.68
C ARG A 140 -8.52 8.84 10.65
N PRO A 141 -7.43 8.54 11.39
CA PRO A 141 -7.44 7.51 12.42
C PRO A 141 -8.60 7.70 13.39
N THR A 142 -9.33 6.62 13.64
CA THR A 142 -10.42 6.60 14.61
C THR A 142 -9.88 6.71 16.04
N SER A 143 -10.72 7.14 16.97
CA SER A 143 -10.38 7.16 18.40
C SER A 143 -9.90 5.79 18.89
N ASP A 144 -10.54 4.72 18.45
CA ASP A 144 -10.17 3.35 18.81
C ASP A 144 -8.76 2.99 18.32
N THR A 145 -8.39 3.40 17.10
CA THR A 145 -7.05 3.20 16.55
C THR A 145 -5.98 3.86 17.42
N ILE A 146 -6.26 5.07 17.91
CA ILE A 146 -5.33 5.83 18.77
C ILE A 146 -5.19 5.13 20.13
N VAL A 147 -6.30 4.68 20.74
CA VAL A 147 -6.28 3.98 22.04
C VAL A 147 -5.47 2.68 21.96
N TRP A 148 -5.73 1.84 20.95
CA TRP A 148 -5.04 0.56 20.81
C TRP A 148 -3.55 0.70 20.51
N THR A 149 -3.14 1.78 19.83
CA THR A 149 -1.73 2.12 19.65
C THR A 149 -1.04 2.40 20.99
N GLY A 150 -1.71 3.12 21.90
CA GLY A 150 -1.18 3.35 23.26
C GLY A 150 -1.07 2.06 24.06
N VAL A 151 -2.12 1.23 24.02
CA VAL A 151 -2.15 -0.06 24.71
C VAL A 151 -1.03 -0.99 24.21
N SER A 152 -0.79 -1.07 22.89
CA SER A 152 0.26 -1.95 22.35
C SER A 152 1.65 -1.56 22.82
N ILE A 153 1.95 -0.27 22.93
CA ILE A 153 3.24 0.23 23.44
C ILE A 153 3.41 -0.14 24.92
N ILE A 154 2.37 0.07 25.73
CA ILE A 154 2.40 -0.29 27.16
C ILE A 154 2.62 -1.79 27.33
N MET A 155 1.89 -2.62 26.58
CA MET A 155 2.01 -4.08 26.63
C MET A 155 3.40 -4.55 26.18
N LEU A 156 3.98 -3.95 25.15
CA LEU A 156 5.36 -4.24 24.71
C LEU A 156 6.38 -3.95 25.82
N LEU A 157 6.31 -2.76 26.42
CA LEU A 157 7.22 -2.36 27.49
C LEU A 157 7.05 -3.20 28.75
N ALA A 158 5.81 -3.53 29.11
CA ALA A 158 5.50 -4.43 30.21
C ALA A 158 6.07 -5.84 29.95
N GLY A 159 5.92 -6.36 28.73
CA GLY A 159 6.47 -7.65 28.31
C GLY A 159 7.99 -7.69 28.38
N ILE A 160 8.68 -6.67 27.85
CA ILE A 160 10.14 -6.54 27.92
C ILE A 160 10.59 -6.47 29.39
N SER A 161 9.93 -5.66 30.21
CA SER A 161 10.28 -5.49 31.63
C SER A 161 10.06 -6.78 32.42
N ALA A 162 8.94 -7.47 32.18
CA ALA A 162 8.64 -8.76 32.81
C ALA A 162 9.66 -9.83 32.41
N MET A 163 10.06 -9.88 31.13
CA MET A 163 11.09 -10.80 30.64
C MET A 163 12.46 -10.49 31.26
N ALA A 164 12.86 -9.23 31.32
CA ALA A 164 14.11 -8.81 31.96
C ALA A 164 14.13 -9.12 33.45
N TRP A 165 13.03 -8.85 34.17
CA TRP A 165 12.89 -9.19 35.58
C TRP A 165 12.91 -10.71 35.81
N TRP A 166 12.19 -11.49 35.00
CA TRP A 166 12.20 -12.94 35.08
C TRP A 166 13.60 -13.52 34.84
N TYR A 167 14.31 -13.01 33.83
CA TYR A 167 15.68 -13.42 33.54
C TYR A 167 16.64 -13.04 34.68
N ALA A 168 16.54 -11.82 35.22
CA ALA A 168 17.41 -11.35 36.30
C ALA A 168 17.12 -12.00 37.67
N SER A 169 15.86 -12.38 37.92
CA SER A 169 15.45 -13.07 39.16
C SER A 169 15.83 -14.54 39.18
N LYS A 170 16.07 -15.15 38.01
CA LYS A 170 16.78 -16.41 37.92
C LYS A 170 18.26 -16.18 38.19
N GLN A 171 18.72 -16.50 39.39
CA GLN A 171 20.15 -16.74 39.61
C GLN A 171 20.57 -17.88 38.68
N ASN A 172 21.52 -17.62 37.79
CA ASN A 172 22.17 -18.66 36.99
C ASN A 172 22.98 -19.55 37.95
N GLU A 173 22.35 -20.60 38.49
CA GLU A 173 23.03 -21.76 39.09
C GLU A 173 23.52 -22.74 38.02
N GLN A 174 23.82 -22.26 36.82
CA GLN A 174 24.58 -23.02 35.85
C GLN A 174 26.02 -22.59 36.01
N GLU A 175 26.83 -23.45 36.63
CA GLU A 175 28.29 -23.36 36.53
C GLU A 175 28.63 -23.10 35.06
N GLU A 176 29.32 -22.00 34.77
CA GLU A 176 29.80 -21.76 33.42
C GLU A 176 30.65 -22.96 33.03
N PRO A 177 30.26 -23.74 32.00
CA PRO A 177 31.01 -24.92 31.63
C PRO A 177 32.40 -24.45 31.25
N THR A 178 33.42 -25.06 31.86
CA THR A 178 34.80 -24.78 31.51
C THR A 178 34.98 -25.13 30.03
N PRO A 179 35.31 -24.15 29.16
CA PRO A 179 35.50 -24.44 27.75
C PRO A 179 36.67 -25.42 27.61
N PRO A 180 36.56 -26.44 26.75
CA PRO A 180 37.64 -27.40 26.57
C PRO A 180 38.90 -26.68 26.06
N GLU A 181 40.07 -27.09 26.56
CA GLU A 181 41.37 -26.50 26.17
C GLU A 181 41.72 -26.75 24.70
N THR A 182 41.04 -27.72 24.07
CA THR A 182 41.23 -28.08 22.66
C THR A 182 39.89 -28.10 21.95
N ASP A 183 39.88 -27.78 20.65
CA ASP A 183 38.67 -27.79 19.84
C ASP A 183 38.10 -29.22 19.77
N PRO A 184 36.90 -29.48 20.33
CA PRO A 184 36.30 -30.81 20.32
C PRO A 184 35.92 -31.29 18.90
N LEU A 185 35.94 -30.39 17.91
CA LEU A 185 35.72 -30.69 16.50
C LEU A 185 37.05 -30.86 15.72
N ALA A 186 38.22 -30.75 16.37
CA ALA A 186 39.52 -30.85 15.68
C ALA A 186 39.76 -32.22 15.01
N LEU A 187 39.23 -33.30 15.60
CA LEU A 187 39.31 -34.66 15.04
C LEU A 187 38.05 -35.04 14.26
N TRP A 188 37.09 -34.13 14.13
CA TRP A 188 35.84 -34.40 13.43
C TRP A 188 36.07 -34.42 11.93
N GLU A 189 35.63 -35.51 11.28
CA GLU A 189 35.60 -35.61 9.84
C GLU A 189 34.17 -35.44 9.32
N ALA A 190 33.99 -34.51 8.39
CA ALA A 190 32.69 -34.31 7.75
C ALA A 190 32.23 -35.59 7.03
N THR A 191 31.04 -36.06 7.39
CA THR A 191 30.38 -37.18 6.70
C THR A 191 30.06 -36.81 5.25
N SER A 192 29.81 -37.81 4.41
CA SER A 192 29.48 -37.58 2.99
C SER A 192 28.26 -36.66 2.79
N SER A 193 27.26 -36.72 3.69
CA SER A 193 26.10 -35.82 3.63
C SER A 193 26.46 -34.38 4.00
N GLN A 194 27.30 -34.16 5.02
CA GLN A 194 27.78 -32.84 5.40
C GLN A 194 28.70 -32.23 4.34
N LYS A 195 29.54 -33.02 3.67
CA LYS A 195 30.30 -32.54 2.51
C LYS A 195 29.38 -32.16 1.35
N ALA A 196 28.27 -32.86 1.16
CA ALA A 196 27.30 -32.53 0.12
C ALA A 196 26.56 -31.20 0.38
N THR A 197 26.44 -30.74 1.64
CA THR A 197 25.79 -29.44 1.94
C THR A 197 26.59 -28.24 1.44
N ILE A 198 27.88 -28.38 1.14
CA ILE A 198 28.70 -27.33 0.50
C ILE A 198 28.04 -26.82 -0.78
N LYS A 199 27.34 -27.70 -1.53
CA LYS A 199 26.59 -27.31 -2.74
C LYS A 199 25.49 -26.29 -2.42
N TYR A 200 24.81 -26.43 -1.29
CA TYR A 200 23.78 -25.48 -0.86
C TYR A 200 24.37 -24.10 -0.55
N PHE A 201 25.54 -24.05 0.10
CA PHE A 201 26.23 -22.77 0.34
C PHE A 201 26.56 -22.07 -0.98
N TRP A 202 27.07 -22.80 -1.98
CA TRP A 202 27.30 -22.23 -3.32
C TRP A 202 26.03 -21.70 -3.97
N VAL A 203 24.92 -22.45 -3.90
CA VAL A 203 23.64 -22.02 -4.45
C VAL A 203 23.13 -20.77 -3.72
N VAL A 204 23.18 -20.75 -2.39
CA VAL A 204 22.75 -19.59 -1.58
C VAL A 204 23.61 -18.38 -1.90
N SER A 205 24.94 -18.51 -1.96
CA SER A 205 25.84 -17.43 -2.34
C SER A 205 25.53 -16.89 -3.74
N ALA A 206 25.28 -17.77 -4.72
CA ALA A 206 24.89 -17.36 -6.06
C ALA A 206 23.54 -16.62 -6.07
N LEU A 207 22.53 -17.11 -5.33
CA LEU A 207 21.22 -16.48 -5.23
C LEU A 207 21.29 -15.12 -4.53
N ILE A 208 22.15 -14.94 -3.53
CA ILE A 208 22.41 -13.63 -2.91
C ILE A 208 22.93 -12.66 -3.96
N LEU A 209 23.93 -13.06 -4.77
CA LEU A 209 24.47 -12.19 -5.82
C LEU A 209 23.42 -11.83 -6.86
N VAL A 210 22.62 -12.81 -7.31
CA VAL A 210 21.51 -12.56 -8.26
C VAL A 210 20.47 -11.63 -7.64
N GLN A 211 20.09 -11.82 -6.39
CA GLN A 211 19.12 -10.97 -5.69
C GLN A 211 19.64 -9.54 -5.55
N MET A 212 20.92 -9.36 -5.22
CA MET A 212 21.55 -8.05 -5.16
C MET A 212 21.54 -7.36 -6.54
N LEU A 213 21.89 -8.08 -7.61
CA LEU A 213 21.84 -7.56 -8.98
C LEU A 213 20.42 -7.13 -9.39
N LEU A 214 19.41 -7.96 -9.15
CA LEU A 214 18.01 -7.62 -9.42
C LEU A 214 17.52 -6.45 -8.56
N GLY A 215 18.02 -6.32 -7.33
CA GLY A 215 17.78 -5.17 -6.46
C GLY A 215 18.34 -3.87 -7.05
N VAL A 216 19.57 -3.91 -7.57
CA VAL A 216 20.18 -2.76 -8.27
C VAL A 216 19.36 -2.37 -9.49
N ILE A 217 18.95 -3.33 -10.33
CA ILE A 217 18.14 -3.05 -11.53
C ILE A 217 16.79 -2.42 -11.15
N THR A 218 16.09 -3.01 -10.16
CA THR A 218 14.79 -2.50 -9.68
C THR A 218 14.91 -1.07 -9.13
N ALA A 219 15.94 -0.80 -8.33
CA ALA A 219 16.18 0.54 -7.79
C ALA A 219 16.46 1.56 -8.91
N HIS A 220 17.15 1.14 -9.97
CA HIS A 220 17.46 1.97 -11.12
C HIS A 220 16.23 2.36 -11.94
N TYR A 221 15.26 1.44 -12.11
CA TYR A 221 13.95 1.79 -12.70
C TYR A 221 13.19 2.83 -11.87
N GLY A 222 13.46 2.94 -10.57
CA GLY A 222 12.94 4.03 -9.75
C GLY A 222 13.45 5.42 -10.14
N VAL A 223 14.58 5.50 -10.87
CA VAL A 223 15.25 6.75 -11.28
C VAL A 223 15.14 7.00 -12.78
N GLU A 224 15.41 6.00 -13.62
CA GLU A 224 15.38 6.11 -15.09
C GLU A 224 14.05 5.62 -15.71
N GLY A 225 13.12 5.11 -14.91
CA GLY A 225 11.80 4.65 -15.33
C GLY A 225 11.85 3.30 -16.04
N VAL A 226 12.21 3.30 -17.33
CA VAL A 226 12.19 2.11 -18.20
C VAL A 226 13.58 1.67 -18.67
N GLY A 227 14.61 2.51 -18.49
CA GLY A 227 15.97 2.23 -18.93
C GLY A 227 16.89 1.76 -17.80
N PHE A 228 17.99 1.10 -18.19
CA PHE A 228 19.17 0.88 -17.35
C PHE A 228 20.40 1.43 -18.07
N TYR A 229 20.79 2.67 -17.80
CA TYR A 229 21.86 3.40 -18.50
C TYR A 229 21.64 3.43 -20.03
N GLY A 230 20.38 3.61 -20.45
CA GLY A 230 19.98 3.61 -21.86
C GLY A 230 19.78 2.23 -22.49
N PHE A 231 20.01 1.12 -21.77
CA PHE A 231 19.63 -0.22 -22.21
C PHE A 231 18.16 -0.52 -21.85
N PRO A 232 17.32 -0.97 -22.79
CA PRO A 232 15.89 -1.23 -22.54
C PRO A 232 15.68 -2.62 -21.94
N LEU A 233 16.24 -2.86 -20.75
CA LEU A 233 16.12 -4.16 -20.07
C LEU A 233 14.66 -4.54 -19.79
N SER A 234 13.76 -3.57 -19.68
CA SER A 234 12.31 -3.76 -19.47
C SER A 234 11.60 -4.51 -20.60
N ASP A 235 12.22 -4.61 -21.78
CA ASP A 235 11.63 -5.32 -22.91
C ASP A 235 11.85 -6.84 -22.82
N TRP A 236 12.78 -7.29 -21.97
CA TRP A 236 13.22 -8.69 -21.89
C TRP A 236 13.13 -9.31 -20.50
N LEU A 237 13.26 -8.52 -19.42
CA LEU A 237 13.10 -8.94 -18.03
C LEU A 237 11.67 -8.69 -17.55
#